data_AF-A0A5R9IBN0-F1
#
_entry.id   AF-A0A5R9IBN0-F1
#
_cell.length_a   1.000
_cell.length_b   1.000
_cell.length_c   1.000
_cell.angle_alpha   90.00
_cell.angle_beta   90.00
_cell.angle_gamma   90.00
#
_symmetry.space_group_name_H-M   'P 1'
#
loop_
_entity.id
_entity.type
_entity.pdbx_description
1 polymer ?
#
loop_
_entity_poly.entity_id
_entity_poly.type
_entity_poly.pdbx_seq_one_letter_code
_entity_poly.pdbx_strand_id
1 'polypeptide(L)'
;MQNQKHANVRSKTKESNHIHVVNSSNKGSHQGTVFHVNGTTFTWEQLNKEQQQQLIGIEKKLKESEQQLTAQTDGIEQIAKQIEVKAKEIEQQARKMETATIKIELEEMSYRELEGLQHKLETATRQFEKIIREKEQELRAIEGTLPEIDQKHVQAIEAQAREYEAALVVIAKAFAPTIEQKVDEAK
;
A
#
# COMPACT_ATOMS: atom_id res chain seq x y z
N MET A 1 -30.90 -16.64 28.56
CA MET A 1 -29.67 -17.47 28.61
C MET A 1 -29.51 -18.17 27.27
N GLN A 2 -28.71 -17.63 26.35
CA GLN A 2 -28.45 -18.23 25.04
C GLN A 2 -27.00 -18.71 24.98
N ASN A 3 -26.84 -20.02 24.83
CA ASN A 3 -25.56 -20.70 24.57
C ASN A 3 -25.07 -20.37 23.16
N GLN A 4 -23.98 -19.61 23.03
CA GLN A 4 -23.21 -19.57 21.79
C GLN A 4 -22.12 -20.63 21.83
N LYS A 5 -22.24 -21.58 20.91
CA LYS A 5 -21.28 -22.64 20.64
C LYS A 5 -20.00 -22.01 20.09
N HIS A 6 -18.88 -22.13 20.81
CA HIS A 6 -17.57 -21.82 20.26
C HIS A 6 -17.23 -22.84 19.17
N ALA A 7 -17.24 -22.40 17.91
CA ALA A 7 -16.71 -23.17 16.80
C ALA A 7 -15.19 -23.27 16.98
N ASN A 8 -14.73 -24.46 17.37
CA ASN A 8 -13.32 -24.80 17.45
C ASN A 8 -12.78 -24.96 16.02
N VAL A 9 -12.35 -23.85 15.41
CA VAL A 9 -11.64 -23.88 14.12
C VAL A 9 -10.19 -24.26 14.40
N ARG A 10 -9.97 -25.57 14.49
CA ARG A 10 -8.63 -26.16 14.51
C ARG A 10 -8.04 -26.00 13.11
N SER A 11 -7.35 -24.89 12.86
CA SER A 11 -6.57 -24.70 11.64
C SER A 11 -5.48 -25.78 11.62
N LYS A 12 -5.62 -26.75 10.71
CA LYS A 12 -4.54 -27.67 10.37
C LYS A 12 -3.35 -26.82 9.94
N THR A 13 -2.28 -26.87 10.71
CA THR A 13 -1.00 -26.21 10.43
C THR A 13 -0.53 -26.67 9.06
N LYS A 14 -0.61 -25.80 8.04
CA LYS A 14 0.21 -25.97 6.83
C LYS A 14 1.65 -25.94 7.30
N GLU A 15 2.44 -26.94 6.96
CA GLU A 15 3.90 -26.86 7.09
C GLU A 15 4.34 -25.57 6.39
N SER A 16 4.88 -24.62 7.16
CA SER A 16 5.41 -23.38 6.60
C SER A 16 6.71 -23.72 5.92
N ASN A 17 6.85 -23.42 4.63
CA ASN A 17 8.15 -23.48 3.97
C ASN A 17 9.06 -22.41 4.59
N HIS A 18 10.31 -22.79 4.85
CA HIS A 18 11.34 -21.89 5.36
C HIS A 18 12.28 -21.57 4.20
N ILE A 19 12.08 -20.40 3.59
CA ILE A 19 12.84 -19.94 2.43
C ILE A 19 13.63 -18.67 2.80
N HIS A 20 14.91 -18.67 2.49
CA HIS A 20 15.79 -17.52 2.67
C HIS A 20 16.73 -17.41 1.46
N VAL A 21 16.66 -16.26 0.78
CA VAL A 21 17.45 -15.97 -0.42
C VAL A 21 18.46 -14.88 -0.07
N VAL A 22 19.75 -15.17 -0.25
CA VAL A 22 20.84 -14.22 -0.05
C VAL A 22 21.45 -13.88 -1.38
N ASN A 23 21.46 -12.60 -1.75
CA ASN A 23 22.19 -12.12 -2.92
C ASN A 23 23.33 -11.22 -2.44
N SER A 24 24.56 -11.70 -2.58
CA SER A 24 25.78 -11.00 -2.16
C SER A 24 26.30 -10.01 -3.20
N SER A 25 25.66 -9.94 -4.38
CA SER A 25 26.07 -9.12 -5.52
C SER A 25 25.29 -7.82 -5.63
N ASN A 26 25.77 -6.91 -6.48
CA ASN A 26 25.08 -5.66 -6.80
C ASN A 26 23.67 -5.93 -7.36
N LYS A 27 22.74 -5.01 -7.08
CA LYS A 27 21.32 -5.07 -7.51
C LYS A 27 21.21 -5.46 -8.99
N GLY A 28 20.61 -6.62 -9.27
CA GLY A 28 20.29 -7.09 -10.62
C GLY A 28 21.20 -8.19 -11.19
N SER A 29 22.21 -8.66 -10.45
CA SER A 29 22.95 -9.88 -10.81
C SER A 29 22.46 -11.06 -9.98
N HIS A 30 22.34 -12.23 -10.59
CA HIS A 30 22.11 -13.49 -9.86
C HIS A 30 23.41 -14.16 -9.41
N GLN A 31 24.58 -13.64 -9.79
CA GLN A 31 25.87 -14.20 -9.36
C GLN A 31 25.96 -14.20 -7.84
N GLY A 32 26.40 -15.32 -7.26
CA GLY A 32 26.53 -15.46 -5.81
C GLY A 32 25.19 -15.42 -5.06
N THR A 33 24.06 -15.67 -5.74
CA THR A 33 22.78 -15.87 -5.07
C THR A 33 22.74 -17.26 -4.46
N VAL A 34 22.49 -17.32 -3.16
CA VAL A 34 22.38 -18.55 -2.37
C VAL A 34 20.95 -18.69 -1.85
N PHE A 35 20.32 -19.82 -2.19
CA PHE A 35 18.98 -20.18 -1.79
C PHE A 35 19.05 -21.18 -0.65
N HIS A 36 18.33 -20.91 0.43
CA HIS A 36 18.12 -21.83 1.55
C HIS A 36 16.63 -22.14 1.59
N VAL A 37 16.26 -23.40 1.36
CA VAL A 37 14.87 -23.82 1.24
C VAL A 37 14.68 -25.11 2.03
N ASN A 38 13.90 -25.05 3.11
CA ASN A 38 13.58 -26.20 3.96
C ASN A 38 14.83 -27.01 4.37
N GLY A 39 15.92 -26.32 4.74
CA GLY A 39 17.19 -26.94 5.13
C GLY A 39 18.11 -27.38 3.98
N THR A 40 17.67 -27.26 2.73
CA THR A 40 18.52 -27.49 1.55
C THR A 40 19.10 -26.16 1.08
N THR A 41 20.41 -26.15 0.79
CA THR A 41 21.10 -24.97 0.26
C THR A 41 21.59 -25.24 -1.15
N PHE A 42 21.30 -24.33 -2.09
CA PHE A 42 21.83 -24.37 -3.45
C PHE A 42 22.12 -22.96 -3.96
N THR A 43 23.01 -22.83 -4.93
CA THR A 43 23.36 -21.54 -5.55
C THR A 43 22.74 -21.41 -6.93
N TRP A 44 22.64 -20.17 -7.42
CA TRP A 44 22.13 -19.89 -8.77
C TRP A 44 22.89 -20.66 -9.86
N GLU A 45 24.21 -20.79 -9.71
CA GLU A 45 25.08 -21.47 -10.67
C GLU A 45 24.87 -22.98 -10.71
N GLN A 46 24.29 -23.56 -9.66
CA GLN A 46 23.94 -24.98 -9.58
C GLN A 46 22.63 -25.31 -10.30
N LEU A 47 21.79 -24.30 -10.56
CA LEU A 47 20.53 -24.48 -11.27
C LEU A 47 20.77 -24.81 -12.74
N ASN A 48 19.93 -25.69 -13.29
CA ASN A 48 19.92 -25.92 -14.73
C ASN A 48 19.28 -24.73 -15.49
N LYS A 49 19.46 -24.68 -16.81
CA LYS A 49 18.96 -23.57 -17.63
C LYS A 49 17.45 -23.38 -17.54
N GLU A 50 16.68 -24.46 -17.45
CA GLU A 50 15.21 -24.38 -17.37
C GLU A 50 14.76 -23.78 -16.05
N GLN A 51 15.36 -24.21 -14.93
CA GLN A 51 15.12 -23.67 -13.59
C GLN A 51 15.48 -22.18 -13.52
N GLN A 52 16.63 -21.79 -14.08
CA GLN A 52 17.04 -20.38 -14.16
C GLN A 52 16.03 -19.55 -14.95
N GLN A 53 15.61 -20.03 -16.13
CA GLN A 53 14.63 -19.32 -16.96
C GLN A 53 13.27 -19.21 -16.27
N GLN A 54 12.84 -20.25 -15.56
CA GLN A 54 11.60 -20.23 -14.78
C GLN A 54 11.64 -19.15 -13.69
N LEU A 55 12.70 -19.12 -12.87
CA LEU A 55 12.84 -18.12 -11.80
C LEU A 55 12.95 -16.69 -12.35
N ILE A 56 13.75 -16.47 -13.41
CA ILE A 56 13.84 -15.17 -14.09
C ILE A 56 12.47 -14.71 -14.58
N GLY A 57 11.69 -15.63 -15.18
CA GLY A 57 10.36 -15.32 -15.70
C GLY A 57 9.39 -14.87 -14.60
N ILE A 58 9.41 -15.53 -13.44
CA ILE A 58 8.57 -15.19 -12.29
C ILE A 58 9.04 -13.86 -11.67
N GLU A 59 10.34 -13.67 -11.47
CA GLU A 59 10.92 -12.43 -10.92
C GLU A 59 10.63 -11.22 -11.80
N LYS A 60 10.66 -11.39 -13.12
CA LYS A 60 10.29 -10.31 -14.06
C LYS A 60 8.84 -9.86 -13.84
N LYS A 61 7.91 -10.81 -13.73
CA LYS A 61 6.49 -10.51 -13.51
C LYS A 61 6.26 -9.86 -12.13
N LEU A 62 6.96 -10.34 -11.10
CA LEU A 62 6.95 -9.73 -9.76
C LEU A 62 7.40 -8.28 -9.83
N LYS A 63 8.54 -8.02 -10.47
CA LYS A 63 9.08 -6.68 -10.62
C LYS A 63 8.15 -5.74 -11.38
N GLU A 64 7.51 -6.21 -12.44
CA GLU A 64 6.52 -5.43 -13.20
C GLU A 64 5.32 -5.06 -12.31
N SER A 65 4.83 -6.01 -11.51
CA SER A 65 3.69 -5.81 -10.60
C SER A 65 4.05 -4.87 -9.44
N GLU A 66 5.26 -5.01 -8.87
CA GLU A 66 5.79 -4.12 -7.83
C GLU A 66 5.93 -2.69 -8.34
N GLN A 67 6.46 -2.49 -9.56
CA GLN A 67 6.60 -1.17 -10.18
C GLN A 67 5.24 -0.48 -10.36
N GLN A 68 4.22 -1.22 -10.77
CA GLN A 68 2.86 -0.69 -10.89
C GLN A 68 2.30 -0.28 -9.53
N LEU A 69 2.49 -1.10 -8.49
CA LEU A 69 2.04 -0.80 -7.14
C LEU A 69 2.78 0.41 -6.54
N THR A 70 4.09 0.54 -6.79
CA THR A 70 4.87 1.72 -6.40
C THR A 70 4.33 2.97 -7.07
N ALA A 71 4.10 2.94 -8.38
CA ALA A 71 3.55 4.10 -9.11
C ALA A 71 2.16 4.52 -8.58
N GLN A 72 1.30 3.55 -8.25
CA GLN A 72 0.00 3.84 -7.61
C GLN A 72 0.18 4.47 -6.23
N THR A 73 1.08 3.93 -5.41
CA THR A 73 1.36 4.45 -4.06
C THR A 73 1.90 5.88 -4.10
N ASP A 74 2.84 6.15 -5.01
CA ASP A 74 3.37 7.50 -5.22
C ASP A 74 2.27 8.48 -5.66
N GLY A 75 1.37 8.03 -6.55
CA GLY A 75 0.20 8.80 -6.97
C GLY A 75 -0.73 9.16 -5.81
N ILE A 76 -1.01 8.21 -4.92
CA ILE A 76 -1.82 8.45 -3.70
C ILE A 76 -1.14 9.47 -2.79
N GLU A 77 0.17 9.36 -2.59
CA GLU A 77 0.92 10.31 -1.74
C GLU A 77 0.82 11.73 -2.29
N GLN A 78 0.93 11.91 -3.61
CA GLN A 78 0.78 13.22 -4.24
C GLN A 78 -0.63 13.79 -4.06
N ILE A 79 -1.65 12.95 -4.22
CA ILE A 79 -3.04 13.36 -4.03
C ILE A 79 -3.31 13.74 -2.58
N ALA A 80 -2.81 12.95 -1.62
CA ALA A 80 -2.93 13.26 -0.20
C ALA A 80 -2.34 14.64 0.15
N LYS A 81 -1.16 14.98 -0.41
CA LYS A 81 -0.56 16.31 -0.25
C LYS A 81 -1.44 17.42 -0.82
N GLN A 82 -2.08 17.21 -1.98
CA GLN A 82 -2.99 18.18 -2.57
C GLN A 82 -4.25 18.39 -1.70
N ILE A 83 -4.82 17.31 -1.16
CA ILE A 83 -5.96 17.36 -0.24
C ILE A 83 -5.58 18.16 1.02
N GLU A 84 -4.41 17.89 1.61
CA GLU A 84 -3.93 18.61 2.79
C GLU A 84 -3.82 20.13 2.54
N VAL A 85 -3.24 20.52 1.40
CA VAL A 85 -3.15 21.93 1.01
C VAL A 85 -4.54 22.57 0.90
N LYS A 86 -5.49 21.91 0.23
CA LYS A 86 -6.86 22.42 0.06
C LYS A 86 -7.63 22.51 1.38
N ALA A 87 -7.49 21.52 2.26
CA ALA A 87 -8.08 21.56 3.59
C ALA A 87 -7.55 22.74 4.40
N LYS A 88 -6.24 23.03 4.31
CA LYS A 88 -5.61 24.18 4.97
C LYS A 88 -6.12 25.51 4.41
N GLU A 89 -6.33 25.61 3.10
CA GLU A 89 -6.95 26.78 2.46
C GLU A 89 -8.37 27.02 3.01
N ILE A 90 -9.19 25.96 3.11
CA ILE A 90 -10.55 26.04 3.68
C ILE A 90 -10.51 26.51 5.14
N GLU A 91 -9.65 25.92 5.97
CA GLU A 91 -9.50 26.31 7.38
C GLU A 91 -9.11 27.79 7.53
N GLN A 92 -8.20 28.28 6.70
CA GLN A 92 -7.82 29.69 6.70
C GLN A 92 -8.97 30.62 6.33
N GLN A 93 -9.82 30.23 5.38
CA GLN A 93 -11.00 31.05 5.03
C GLN A 93 -12.04 31.04 6.17
N ALA A 94 -12.26 29.89 6.81
CA ALA A 94 -13.15 29.79 7.97
C ALA A 94 -12.66 30.67 9.14
N ARG A 95 -11.37 30.67 9.45
CA ARG A 95 -10.79 31.56 10.49
C ARG A 95 -10.94 33.05 10.15
N LYS A 96 -10.83 33.42 8.87
CA LYS A 96 -11.07 34.81 8.42
C LYS A 96 -12.54 35.21 8.64
N MET A 97 -13.49 34.32 8.36
CA MET A 97 -14.92 34.55 8.67
C MET A 97 -15.13 34.77 10.16
N GLU A 98 -14.58 33.89 10.99
CA GLU A 98 -14.72 33.97 12.45
C GLU A 98 -14.16 35.30 12.98
N THR A 99 -12.96 35.69 12.53
CA THR A 99 -12.34 36.97 12.92
C THR A 99 -13.14 38.19 12.43
N ALA A 100 -13.68 38.14 11.21
CA ALA A 100 -14.55 39.21 10.69
C ALA A 100 -15.86 39.35 11.50
N THR A 101 -16.30 38.26 12.15
CA THR A 101 -17.50 38.23 12.99
C THR A 101 -17.21 38.74 14.41
N ILE A 102 -16.01 38.54 14.93
CA ILE A 102 -15.62 38.91 16.30
C ILE A 102 -15.26 40.41 16.45
N LYS A 103 -14.87 41.11 15.37
CA LYS A 103 -14.45 42.52 15.40
C LYS A 103 -15.62 43.52 15.31
N ILE A 104 -16.59 43.43 16.22
CA ILE A 104 -17.65 44.43 16.34
C ILE A 104 -17.70 44.94 17.78
N GLU A 105 -17.09 46.10 18.05
CA GLU A 105 -17.33 46.86 19.28
C GLU A 105 -18.68 47.57 19.14
N LEU A 106 -19.71 46.99 19.75
CA LEU A 106 -21.11 47.44 19.64
C LEU A 106 -21.44 48.64 20.56
N GLU A 107 -20.56 48.98 21.50
CA GLU A 107 -20.91 49.86 22.63
C GLU A 107 -21.11 51.33 22.25
N GLU A 108 -20.64 51.79 21.09
CA GLU A 108 -20.75 53.21 20.66
C GLU A 108 -21.45 53.42 19.30
N MET A 109 -22.03 52.39 18.68
CA MET A 109 -22.59 52.51 17.31
C MET A 109 -24.06 52.92 17.30
N SER A 110 -24.43 53.82 16.38
CA SER A 110 -25.82 54.14 16.10
C SER A 110 -26.53 53.01 15.32
N TYR A 111 -27.86 52.98 15.37
CA TYR A 111 -28.68 51.99 14.64
C TYR A 111 -28.38 51.91 13.13
N ARG A 112 -28.11 53.05 12.47
CA ARG A 112 -27.75 53.08 11.04
C ARG A 112 -26.39 52.46 10.77
N GLU A 113 -25.45 52.62 11.69
CA GLU A 113 -24.11 52.04 11.56
C GLU A 113 -24.12 50.53 11.82
N LEU A 114 -24.98 50.07 12.75
CA LEU A 114 -25.26 48.66 12.98
C LEU A 114 -25.88 47.99 11.74
N GLU A 115 -26.87 48.62 11.11
CA GLU A 115 -27.50 48.11 9.89
C GLU A 115 -26.51 48.02 8.72
N GLY A 116 -25.65 49.04 8.56
CA GLY A 116 -24.57 49.04 7.57
C GLY A 116 -23.52 47.96 7.83
N LEU A 117 -23.18 47.69 9.09
CA LEU A 117 -22.28 46.60 9.47
C LEU A 117 -22.89 45.24 9.22
N GLN A 118 -24.15 45.03 9.61
CA GLN A 118 -24.88 43.79 9.36
C GLN A 118 -24.87 43.46 7.87
N HIS A 119 -25.14 44.44 7.02
CA HIS A 119 -25.18 44.22 5.57
C HIS A 119 -23.79 43.87 4.99
N LYS A 120 -22.72 44.49 5.52
CA LYS A 120 -21.34 44.16 5.16
C LYS A 120 -20.96 42.74 5.60
N LEU A 121 -21.34 42.36 6.82
CA LEU A 121 -21.13 41.01 7.35
C LEU A 121 -21.86 39.96 6.54
N GLU A 122 -23.13 40.21 6.20
CA GLU A 122 -23.91 39.29 5.38
C GLU A 122 -23.29 39.11 3.99
N THR A 123 -22.80 40.21 3.39
CA THR A 123 -22.10 40.17 2.09
C THR A 123 -20.79 39.38 2.19
N ALA A 124 -19.99 39.63 3.22
CA ALA A 124 -18.74 38.92 3.44
C ALA A 124 -18.97 37.42 3.69
N THR A 125 -19.95 37.07 4.54
CA THR A 125 -20.32 35.68 4.81
C THR A 125 -20.74 34.95 3.54
N ARG A 126 -21.60 35.55 2.70
CA ARG A 126 -22.00 34.95 1.41
C ARG A 126 -20.82 34.76 0.47
N GLN A 127 -19.86 35.69 0.44
CA GLN A 127 -18.64 35.55 -0.36
C GLN A 127 -17.79 34.39 0.13
N PHE A 128 -17.59 34.26 1.44
CA PHE A 128 -16.82 33.16 2.01
C PHE A 128 -17.50 31.80 1.84
N GLU A 129 -18.83 31.70 2.00
CA GLU A 129 -19.58 30.47 1.70
C GLU A 129 -19.35 30.00 0.26
N LYS A 130 -19.33 30.94 -0.69
CA LYS A 130 -19.05 30.62 -2.10
C LYS A 130 -17.64 30.07 -2.27
N ILE A 131 -16.63 30.71 -1.67
CA ILE A 131 -15.23 30.27 -1.73
C ILE A 131 -15.08 28.87 -1.12
N ILE A 132 -15.70 28.62 0.04
CA ILE A 132 -15.65 27.31 0.70
C ILE A 132 -16.26 26.24 -0.22
N ARG A 133 -17.44 26.49 -0.81
CA ARG A 133 -18.07 25.55 -1.74
C ARG A 133 -17.22 25.26 -2.97
N GLU A 134 -16.56 26.27 -3.54
CA GLU A 134 -15.63 26.09 -4.66
C GLU A 134 -14.46 25.17 -4.25
N LYS A 135 -13.91 25.37 -3.06
CA LYS A 135 -12.83 24.53 -2.52
C LYS A 135 -13.27 23.11 -2.18
N GLU A 136 -14.48 22.93 -1.67
CA GLU A 136 -15.06 21.60 -1.47
C GLU A 136 -15.24 20.84 -2.79
N GLN A 137 -15.62 21.54 -3.87
CA GLN A 137 -15.72 20.93 -5.19
C GLN A 137 -14.34 20.55 -5.75
N GLU A 138 -13.34 21.42 -5.60
CA GLU A 138 -11.94 21.10 -5.94
C GLU A 138 -11.46 19.85 -5.18
N LEU A 139 -11.76 19.77 -3.88
CA LEU A 139 -11.37 18.65 -3.03
C LEU A 139 -12.06 17.35 -3.46
N ARG A 140 -13.37 17.38 -3.75
CA ARG A 140 -14.09 16.22 -4.30
C ARG A 140 -13.55 15.79 -5.67
N ALA A 141 -13.14 16.74 -6.51
CA ALA A 141 -12.54 16.42 -7.79
C ALA A 141 -11.19 15.70 -7.61
N ILE A 142 -10.37 16.16 -6.66
CA ILE A 142 -9.09 15.53 -6.29
C ILE A 142 -9.32 14.15 -5.64
N GLU A 143 -10.32 14.00 -4.78
CA GLU A 143 -10.70 12.69 -4.23
C GLU A 143 -11.16 11.74 -5.34
N GLY A 144 -11.88 12.24 -6.34
CA GLY A 144 -12.32 11.48 -7.50
C GLY A 144 -11.19 11.04 -8.44
N THR A 145 -9.98 11.62 -8.32
CA THR A 145 -8.79 11.16 -9.04
C THR A 145 -7.91 10.20 -8.24
N LEU A 146 -8.30 9.86 -7.00
CA LEU A 146 -7.60 8.85 -6.21
C LEU A 146 -7.50 7.55 -7.02
N PRO A 147 -6.28 7.08 -7.36
CA PRO A 147 -6.15 5.79 -7.97
C PRO A 147 -6.59 4.75 -6.95
N GLU A 148 -7.48 3.85 -7.36
CA GLU A 148 -7.76 2.65 -6.58
C GLU A 148 -6.49 1.78 -6.61
N ILE A 149 -6.00 1.38 -5.44
CA ILE A 149 -5.02 0.29 -5.37
C ILE A 149 -5.74 -0.93 -5.92
N ASP A 150 -5.38 -1.33 -7.14
CA ASP A 150 -6.06 -2.45 -7.79
C ASP A 150 -5.73 -3.70 -6.99
N GLN A 151 -6.74 -4.24 -6.30
CA GLN A 151 -6.63 -5.48 -5.55
C GLN A 151 -6.09 -6.62 -6.44
N LYS A 152 -6.27 -6.54 -7.76
CA LYS A 152 -5.68 -7.47 -8.72
C LYS A 152 -4.16 -7.40 -8.76
N HIS A 153 -3.54 -6.22 -8.62
CA HIS A 153 -2.07 -6.12 -8.57
C HIS A 153 -1.52 -6.77 -7.30
N VAL A 154 -2.18 -6.55 -6.16
CA VAL A 154 -1.80 -7.22 -4.89
C VAL A 154 -1.97 -8.74 -5.02
N GLN A 155 -3.11 -9.22 -5.55
CA GLN A 155 -3.33 -10.64 -5.79
C GLN A 155 -2.35 -11.24 -6.81
N ALA A 156 -1.94 -10.48 -7.83
CA ALA A 156 -0.96 -10.91 -8.80
C ALA A 156 0.42 -11.09 -8.17
N ILE A 157 0.86 -10.15 -7.32
CA ILE A 157 2.11 -10.27 -6.55
C ILE A 157 2.04 -11.50 -5.64
N GLU A 158 0.94 -11.69 -4.91
CA GLU A 158 0.76 -12.88 -4.05
C GLU A 158 0.81 -14.19 -4.85
N ALA A 159 0.15 -14.25 -6.00
CA ALA A 159 0.14 -15.43 -6.85
C ALA A 159 1.54 -15.74 -7.41
N GLN A 160 2.25 -14.71 -7.89
CA GLN A 160 3.61 -14.86 -8.41
C GLN A 160 4.61 -15.22 -7.31
N ALA A 161 4.46 -14.67 -6.10
CA ALA A 161 5.29 -15.04 -4.95
C ALA A 161 5.09 -16.51 -4.55
N ARG A 162 3.84 -16.99 -4.58
CA ARG A 162 3.55 -18.43 -4.37
C ARG A 162 4.11 -19.31 -5.47
N GLU A 163 4.06 -18.86 -6.73
CA GLU A 163 4.68 -19.56 -7.85
C GLU A 163 6.20 -19.66 -7.67
N TYR A 164 6.84 -18.56 -7.23
CA TYR A 164 8.27 -18.51 -6.93
C TYR A 164 8.64 -19.45 -5.76
N GLU A 165 7.89 -19.40 -4.66
CA GLU A 165 8.03 -20.32 -3.53
C GLU A 165 7.92 -21.78 -3.97
N ALA A 166 6.89 -22.12 -4.74
CA ALA A 166 6.66 -23.48 -5.22
C ALA A 166 7.82 -23.96 -6.10
N ALA A 167 8.32 -23.10 -7.00
CA ALA A 167 9.47 -23.41 -7.84
C ALA A 167 10.72 -23.70 -6.98
N LEU A 168 11.03 -22.85 -6.00
CA LEU A 168 12.16 -23.05 -5.09
C LEU A 168 12.05 -24.34 -4.28
N VAL A 169 10.86 -24.71 -3.82
CA VAL A 169 10.64 -25.97 -3.09
C VAL A 169 10.85 -27.19 -4.00
N VAL A 170 10.39 -27.14 -5.24
CA VAL A 170 10.61 -28.22 -6.23
C VAL A 170 12.10 -28.37 -6.52
N ILE A 171 12.80 -27.25 -6.73
CA ILE A 171 14.25 -27.24 -6.94
C ILE A 171 14.96 -27.84 -5.73
N ALA A 172 14.62 -27.40 -4.50
CA ALA A 172 15.22 -27.90 -3.27
C ALA A 172 15.09 -29.43 -3.14
N LYS A 173 13.92 -29.99 -3.48
CA LYS A 173 13.72 -31.46 -3.47
C LYS A 173 14.64 -32.20 -4.43
N ALA A 174 15.04 -31.59 -5.55
CA ALA A 174 16.00 -32.17 -6.48
C ALA A 174 17.45 -32.13 -5.95
N PHE A 175 17.74 -31.22 -5.02
CA PHE A 175 19.05 -31.11 -4.35
C PHE A 175 19.11 -31.84 -3.01
N ALA A 176 17.97 -32.25 -2.44
CA ALA A 176 17.93 -33.03 -1.21
C ALA A 176 18.60 -34.40 -1.44
N PRO A 177 19.47 -34.87 -0.53
CA PRO A 177 20.07 -36.17 -0.66
C PRO A 177 18.99 -37.26 -0.57
N THR A 178 18.88 -38.10 -1.59
CA THR A 178 18.03 -39.29 -1.57
C THR A 178 18.51 -40.23 -0.45
N ILE A 179 17.85 -40.21 0.71
CA ILE A 179 18.07 -41.19 1.79
C ILE A 179 17.35 -42.49 1.42
N GLU A 180 17.69 -43.10 0.30
CA GLU A 180 17.27 -44.47 -0.04
C GLU A 180 18.38 -45.14 -0.84
N GLN A 181 19.35 -45.72 -0.13
CA GLN A 181 20.17 -46.88 -0.54
C GLN A 181 21.22 -47.20 0.54
N LYS A 182 20.80 -47.65 1.73
CA LYS A 182 21.65 -48.40 2.69
C LYS A 182 20.81 -49.26 3.65
N VAL A 183 20.03 -50.22 3.13
CA VAL A 183 19.45 -51.28 3.99
C VAL A 183 19.64 -52.71 3.43
N ASP A 184 20.32 -52.92 2.28
CA ASP A 184 20.47 -54.28 1.70
C ASP A 184 21.89 -54.88 1.73
N GLU A 185 22.82 -54.39 2.55
CA GLU A 185 24.13 -55.06 2.78
C GLU A 185 24.38 -55.44 4.25
N ALA A 186 23.33 -55.83 4.96
CA ALA A 186 23.47 -56.45 6.28
C ALA A 186 22.51 -57.63 6.46
N LYS A 187 22.64 -58.66 5.61
CA LYS A 187 22.27 -60.04 5.93
C LYS A 187 23.21 -61.02 5.26
#